data_AF-A0A3D4UZR4-F1
#
_entry.id   AF-A0A3D4UZR4-F1
#
_cell.length_a   1.000
_cell.length_b   1.000
_cell.length_c   1.000
_cell.angle_alpha   90.00
_cell.angle_beta   90.00
_cell.angle_gamma   90.00
#
_symmetry.space_group_name_H-M   'P 1'
#
loop_
_entity.id
_entity.type
_entity.pdbx_description
1 polymer ?
#
loop_
_entity_poly.entity_id
_entity_poly.type
_entity_poly.pdbx_seq_one_letter_code
_entity_poly.pdbx_strand_id
1 'polypeptide(L)'
;YNSCSRGSEGVASSPDYIVTTQTVHEALEALIAPRVRYEQNPSGGADAGIDTLKFRGAEVVWDDYAPSGTMYMLNSAHIMLFVHGKANFAMSDEGFQKPIDQDALVANILFQGNLAVNNRRKLGVLSGIS
;
A
#
# COMPACT_ATOMS: atom_id res chain seq x y z
N TYR A 1 3.80 8.56 -12.61
CA TYR A 1 4.72 9.25 -11.69
C TYR A 1 4.90 10.72 -12.04
N ASN A 2 5.44 11.05 -13.22
CA ASN A 2 5.70 12.46 -13.59
C ASN A 2 4.44 13.34 -13.63
N SER A 3 3.28 12.78 -13.99
CA SER A 3 2.02 13.52 -14.04
C SER A 3 1.48 13.88 -12.66
N CYS A 4 1.62 12.98 -11.69
CA CYS A 4 1.17 13.19 -10.31
C CYS A 4 2.17 14.03 -9.49
N SER A 5 3.44 14.09 -9.89
CA SER A 5 4.46 14.94 -9.25
C SER A 5 4.42 16.42 -9.69
N ARG A 6 3.49 16.83 -10.56
CA ARG A 6 3.41 18.24 -11.04
C ARG A 6 2.75 19.14 -10.00
N GLY A 7 3.28 20.36 -9.82
CA GLY A 7 2.73 21.42 -8.96
C GLY A 7 3.76 21.95 -7.95
N SER A 8 3.77 23.26 -7.71
CA SER A 8 4.83 24.00 -6.99
C SER A 8 4.47 24.37 -5.54
N GLU A 9 3.60 23.62 -4.85
CA GLU A 9 3.07 24.08 -3.56
C GLU A 9 3.23 23.05 -2.44
N GLY A 10 4.19 23.33 -1.55
CA GLY A 10 4.12 23.21 -0.08
C GLY A 10 4.07 21.83 0.58
N VAL A 11 3.50 20.81 -0.06
CA VAL A 11 3.33 19.46 0.51
C VAL A 11 3.86 18.44 -0.48
N ALA A 12 4.53 17.40 0.03
CA ALA A 12 5.20 16.34 -0.72
C ALA A 12 4.41 15.94 -1.97
N SER A 13 4.80 16.50 -3.12
CA SER A 13 3.98 16.42 -4.33
C SER A 13 4.19 15.12 -5.09
N SER A 14 5.26 14.39 -4.78
CA SER A 14 5.61 13.14 -5.43
C SER A 14 5.00 11.95 -4.68
N PRO A 15 4.54 10.90 -5.39
CA PRO A 15 4.18 9.64 -4.76
C PRO A 15 5.34 9.07 -3.96
N ASP A 16 5.04 8.51 -2.79
CA ASP A 16 5.99 7.87 -1.87
C ASP A 16 5.78 6.35 -1.78
N TYR A 17 4.61 5.86 -2.19
CA TYR A 17 4.27 4.45 -2.14
C TYR A 17 3.60 3.98 -3.43
N ILE A 18 3.99 2.82 -3.94
CA ILE A 18 3.48 2.22 -5.16
C ILE A 18 3.05 0.78 -4.87
N VAL A 19 1.83 0.43 -5.28
CA VAL A 19 1.27 -0.93 -5.13
C VAL A 19 0.91 -1.49 -6.49
N THR A 20 1.26 -2.74 -6.75
CA THR A 20 1.00 -3.40 -8.03
C THR A 20 0.80 -4.91 -7.86
N THR A 21 0.46 -5.64 -8.92
CA THR A 21 0.44 -7.11 -8.88
C THR A 21 1.84 -7.72 -8.84
N GLN A 22 1.96 -8.94 -8.32
CA GLN A 22 3.20 -9.71 -8.30
C GLN A 22 3.88 -9.74 -9.68
N THR A 23 3.13 -10.03 -10.75
CA THR A 23 3.66 -10.10 -12.12
C THR A 23 4.34 -8.81 -12.58
N VAL A 24 3.74 -7.66 -12.27
CA VAL A 24 4.27 -6.35 -12.65
C VAL A 24 5.46 -5.97 -11.75
N HIS A 25 5.42 -6.37 -10.47
CA HIS A 25 6.54 -6.17 -9.55
C HIS A 25 7.78 -6.94 -10.00
N GLU A 26 7.63 -8.24 -10.28
CA GLU A 26 8.72 -9.09 -10.77
C GLU A 26 9.24 -8.63 -12.14
N ALA A 27 8.35 -8.18 -13.04
CA ALA A 27 8.77 -7.59 -14.31
C ALA A 27 9.59 -6.31 -14.10
N LEU A 28 9.21 -5.45 -13.14
CA LEU A 28 9.97 -4.26 -12.80
C LEU A 28 11.32 -4.61 -12.16
N GLU A 29 11.36 -5.61 -11.29
CA GLU A 29 12.59 -6.12 -10.69
C GLU A 29 13.54 -6.67 -11.76
N ALA A 30 13.05 -7.51 -12.67
CA ALA A 30 13.83 -8.05 -13.79
C ALA A 30 14.40 -6.96 -14.71
N LEU A 31 13.67 -5.85 -14.90
CA LEU A 31 14.18 -4.69 -15.64
C LEU A 31 15.28 -3.95 -14.87
N ILE A 32 15.23 -3.90 -13.55
CA ILE A 32 16.20 -3.17 -12.73
C ILE A 32 17.44 -4.01 -12.43
N ALA A 33 17.31 -5.33 -12.27
CA ALA A 33 18.39 -6.27 -11.97
C ALA A 33 19.68 -6.08 -12.79
N PRO A 34 19.68 -5.95 -14.14
CA PRO A 34 20.91 -5.76 -14.90
C PRO A 34 21.59 -4.39 -14.68
N ARG A 35 20.89 -3.43 -14.07
CA ARG A 35 21.39 -2.08 -13.79
C ARG A 35 21.96 -1.94 -12.38
N VAL A 36 21.62 -2.87 -11.48
CA VAL A 36 22.19 -2.91 -10.13
C VAL A 36 23.62 -3.42 -10.25
N ARG A 37 24.58 -2.58 -9.86
CA ARG A 37 25.95 -3.06 -9.66
C ARG A 37 25.92 -3.90 -8.39
N TYR A 38 26.18 -5.20 -8.51
CA TYR A 38 26.41 -6.05 -7.37
C TYR A 38 27.71 -5.58 -6.70
N GLU A 39 27.61 -4.80 -5.62
CA GLU A 39 28.74 -4.61 -4.73
C GLU A 39 28.93 -5.91 -3.95
N GLN A 40 30.15 -6.44 -3.95
CA GLN A 40 30.47 -7.62 -3.14
C GLN A 40 30.26 -7.27 -1.67
N ASN A 41 29.36 -8.00 -1.03
CA ASN A 41 29.18 -7.93 0.42
C ASN A 41 30.56 -8.19 1.09
N PRO A 42 31.02 -7.33 2.02
CA PRO A 42 32.28 -7.51 2.74
C PRO A 42 32.37 -8.85 3.52
N SER A 43 31.24 -9.55 3.68
CA SER A 43 31.12 -10.78 4.47
C SER A 43 31.05 -12.07 3.64
N GLY A 44 31.36 -12.02 2.32
CA GLY A 44 31.58 -13.22 1.51
C GLY A 44 30.34 -13.98 1.05
N GLY A 45 29.13 -13.42 1.24
CA GLY A 45 27.90 -13.89 0.61
C GLY A 45 27.56 -13.04 -0.63
N ALA A 46 27.12 -13.66 -1.72
CA ALA A 46 26.50 -12.91 -2.81
C ALA A 46 25.02 -12.70 -2.45
N ASP A 47 24.63 -11.47 -2.10
CA ASP A 47 23.22 -11.13 -1.90
C ASP A 47 22.51 -11.17 -3.26
N ALA A 48 21.79 -12.26 -3.51
CA ALA A 48 21.05 -12.50 -4.74
C ALA A 48 19.61 -12.01 -4.57
N GLY A 49 19.38 -10.71 -4.76
CA GLY A 49 18.04 -10.12 -4.76
C GLY A 49 18.05 -8.62 -4.45
N ILE A 50 16.97 -7.94 -4.83
CA ILE A 50 16.74 -6.55 -4.42
C ILE A 50 15.87 -6.57 -3.15
N ASP A 51 16.45 -6.22 -2.00
CA ASP A 51 15.76 -6.23 -0.70
C ASP A 51 14.59 -5.22 -0.64
N THR A 52 14.73 -4.07 -1.29
CA THR A 52 13.64 -3.10 -1.41
C THR A 52 13.61 -2.48 -2.79
N LEU A 53 12.53 -2.72 -3.54
CA LEU A 53 12.33 -2.14 -4.85
C LEU A 53 11.88 -0.68 -4.71
N LYS A 54 12.74 0.26 -5.11
CA LYS A 54 12.42 1.70 -5.07
C LYS A 54 12.39 2.31 -6.46
N PHE A 55 11.32 3.03 -6.77
CA PHE A 55 11.17 3.80 -8.00
C PHE A 55 11.13 5.29 -7.69
N ARG A 56 12.22 6.01 -8.03
CA ARG A 56 12.33 7.48 -7.83
C ARG A 56 12.01 7.94 -6.40
N GLY A 57 12.45 7.16 -5.41
CA GLY A 57 12.23 7.43 -3.99
C GLY A 57 10.91 6.90 -3.43
N ALA A 58 10.00 6.41 -4.28
CA ALA A 58 8.82 5.69 -3.83
C ALA A 58 9.13 4.21 -3.63
N GLU A 59 8.62 3.61 -2.57
CA GLU A 59 8.69 2.17 -2.34
C GLU A 59 7.67 1.44 -3.22
N VAL A 60 8.08 0.36 -3.88
CA VAL A 60 7.22 -0.46 -4.73
C VAL A 60 6.99 -1.78 -4.01
N VAL A 61 5.71 -2.09 -3.76
CA VAL A 61 5.26 -3.30 -3.10
C VAL A 61 4.22 -3.99 -3.98
N TRP A 62 4.09 -5.31 -3.82
CA TRP A 62 3.05 -6.08 -4.48
C TRP A 62 1.94 -6.47 -3.50
N ASP A 63 0.72 -6.61 -4.02
CA ASP A 63 -0.45 -7.05 -3.27
C ASP A 63 -1.27 -8.03 -4.13
N ASP A 64 -1.77 -9.11 -3.51
CA ASP A 64 -2.53 -10.17 -4.20
C ASP A 64 -3.89 -9.69 -4.72
N TYR A 65 -4.49 -8.68 -4.08
CA TYR A 65 -5.80 -8.13 -4.43
C TYR A 65 -5.71 -6.92 -5.36
N ALA A 66 -4.50 -6.50 -5.75
CA ALA A 66 -4.34 -5.48 -6.76
C ALA A 66 -4.90 -5.97 -8.11
N PRO A 67 -5.75 -5.19 -8.80
CA PRO A 67 -6.22 -5.52 -10.14
C PRO A 67 -5.08 -5.77 -11.13
N SER A 68 -5.24 -6.83 -11.94
CA SER A 68 -4.26 -7.23 -12.95
C SER A 68 -3.85 -6.08 -13.87
N GLY A 69 -2.55 -6.00 -14.16
CA GLY A 69 -2.00 -4.99 -15.08
C GLY A 69 -2.14 -3.55 -14.59
N THR A 70 -2.33 -3.35 -13.29
CA THR A 70 -2.51 -2.04 -12.67
C THR A 70 -1.44 -1.77 -11.63
N MET A 71 -0.89 -0.56 -11.69
CA MET A 71 0.05 -0.02 -10.72
C MET A 71 -0.51 1.29 -10.15
N TYR A 72 -0.75 1.31 -8.85
CA TYR A 72 -1.23 2.47 -8.11
C TYR A 72 -0.05 3.25 -7.53
N MET A 73 -0.08 4.55 -7.73
CA MET A 73 0.90 5.49 -7.19
C MET A 73 0.19 6.31 -6.12
N LEU A 74 0.50 6.02 -4.87
CA LEU A 74 -0.11 6.62 -3.70
C LEU A 74 0.80 7.70 -3.11
N ASN A 75 0.17 8.64 -2.42
CA ASN A 75 0.84 9.72 -1.72
C ASN A 75 0.25 9.82 -0.31
N SER A 76 1.03 9.46 0.70
CA SER A 76 0.60 9.44 2.11
C SER A 76 0.11 10.79 2.63
N ALA A 77 0.57 11.92 2.05
CA ALA A 77 0.09 13.25 2.43
C ALA A 77 -1.32 13.59 1.90
N HIS A 78 -1.81 12.82 0.92
CA HIS A 78 -3.05 13.10 0.21
C HIS A 78 -4.13 12.01 0.34
N ILE A 79 -3.80 10.89 0.99
CA ILE A 79 -4.74 9.81 1.30
C ILE A 79 -4.84 9.65 2.81
N MET A 80 -6.06 9.63 3.34
CA MET A 80 -6.32 9.59 4.78
C MET A 80 -7.41 8.59 5.09
N LEU A 81 -7.19 7.77 6.12
CA LEU A 81 -8.19 6.87 6.68
C LEU A 81 -8.89 7.57 7.84
N PHE A 82 -10.18 7.85 7.69
CA PHE A 82 -11.03 8.37 8.74
C PHE A 82 -11.74 7.20 9.41
N VAL A 83 -11.39 6.93 10.66
CA VAL A 83 -12.04 5.91 11.47
C VAL A 83 -13.05 6.57 12.41
N HIS A 84 -14.25 6.01 12.51
CA HIS A 84 -15.27 6.52 13.41
C HIS A 84 -14.85 6.28 14.87
N GLY A 85 -14.82 7.34 15.69
CA GLY A 85 -14.25 7.29 17.05
C GLY A 85 -14.93 6.29 18.00
N LYS A 86 -16.20 5.94 17.76
CA LYS A 86 -16.94 4.95 18.57
C LYS A 86 -16.91 3.53 18.00
N ALA A 87 -16.40 3.36 16.78
CA ALA A 87 -16.42 2.09 16.05
C ALA A 87 -15.05 1.83 15.44
N ASN A 88 -14.01 1.95 16.26
CA ASN A 88 -12.63 1.59 15.91
C ASN A 88 -12.25 0.30 16.65
N PHE A 89 -12.56 -0.85 16.06
CA PHE A 89 -12.39 -2.16 16.70
C PHE A 89 -12.97 -2.20 18.13
N ALA A 90 -14.08 -1.47 18.32
CA ALA A 90 -14.75 -1.40 19.60
C ALA A 90 -15.74 -2.56 19.71
N MET A 91 -15.86 -3.14 20.90
CA MET A 91 -16.97 -4.04 21.17
C MET A 91 -18.28 -3.26 21.16
N SER A 92 -19.36 -3.90 20.71
CA SER A 92 -20.71 -3.33 20.81
C SER A 92 -21.03 -2.94 22.26
N ASP A 93 -21.74 -1.82 22.45
CA ASP A 93 -22.14 -1.32 23.78
C ASP A 93 -22.89 -2.37 24.63
N GLU A 94 -23.55 -3.33 23.96
CA GLU A 94 -24.28 -4.45 24.58
C GLU A 94 -23.37 -5.56 25.15
N GLY A 95 -22.05 -5.48 24.95
CA GLY A 95 -21.06 -6.39 25.52
C GLY A 95 -21.16 -7.84 25.03
N PHE A 96 -20.77 -8.78 25.89
CA PHE A 96 -20.89 -10.21 25.63
C PHE A 96 -22.35 -10.65 25.80
N GLN A 97 -22.98 -11.03 24.69
CA GLN A 97 -24.34 -11.56 24.69
C GLN A 97 -24.28 -13.09 24.76
N LYS A 98 -25.11 -13.67 25.63
CA LYS A 98 -25.32 -15.13 25.69
C LYS A 98 -26.46 -15.50 24.72
N PRO A 99 -26.20 -16.24 23.62
CA PRO A 99 -27.26 -16.73 22.76
C PRO A 99 -28.19 -17.66 23.53
N ILE A 100 -29.48 -17.67 23.18
CA ILE A 100 -30.50 -18.48 23.86
C ILE A 100 -30.26 -19.98 23.62
N ASP A 101 -29.73 -20.35 22.45
CA ASP A 101 -29.63 -21.74 21.99
C ASP A 101 -28.24 -22.38 22.18
N GLN A 102 -27.25 -21.66 22.72
CA GLN A 102 -25.89 -22.19 22.94
C GLN A 102 -25.24 -21.60 24.21
N ASP A 103 -24.48 -22.42 24.93
CA ASP A 103 -23.69 -21.98 26.08
C ASP A 103 -22.36 -21.32 25.64
N ALA A 104 -22.48 -20.25 24.86
CA ALA A 104 -21.36 -19.44 24.38
C ALA A 104 -21.62 -17.95 24.67
N LEU A 105 -20.56 -17.14 24.71
CA LEU A 105 -20.67 -15.68 24.77
C LEU A 105 -20.18 -15.10 23.44
N VAL A 106 -21.01 -14.30 22.79
CA VAL A 106 -20.70 -13.65 21.51
C VAL A 106 -20.64 -12.15 21.72
N ALA A 107 -19.57 -11.52 21.25
CA ALA A 107 -19.43 -10.07 21.22
C ALA A 107 -19.13 -9.63 19.78
N ASN A 108 -19.81 -8.58 19.34
CA ASN A 108 -19.57 -8.00 18.02
C ASN A 108 -18.45 -6.97 18.11
N ILE A 109 -17.44 -7.10 17.25
CA ILE A 109 -16.39 -6.09 17.08
C ILE A 109 -16.77 -5.21 15.90
N LEU A 110 -16.97 -3.92 16.17
CA LEU A 110 -17.37 -2.94 15.17
C LEU A 110 -16.15 -2.18 14.65
N PHE A 111 -16.00 -2.16 13.33
CA PHE A 111 -15.08 -1.29 12.63
C PHE A 111 -15.85 -0.48 11.58
N GLN A 112 -15.78 0.84 11.68
CA GLN A 112 -16.33 1.77 10.70
C GLN A 112 -15.24 2.75 10.31
N GLY A 113 -14.81 2.65 9.06
CA GLY A 113 -13.81 3.55 8.48
C GLY A 113 -14.18 3.97 7.07
N ASN A 114 -13.65 5.11 6.65
CA ASN A 114 -13.75 5.61 5.29
C ASN A 114 -12.39 6.13 4.82
N LEU A 115 -12.02 5.81 3.59
CA LEU A 115 -10.82 6.31 2.96
C LEU A 115 -11.16 7.56 2.15
N ALA A 116 -10.49 8.68 2.42
CA ALA A 116 -10.73 9.93 1.73
C ALA A 116 -9.46 10.52 1.14
N VAL A 117 -9.64 11.31 0.07
CA VAL A 117 -8.57 11.91 -0.70
C VAL A 117 -8.83 13.41 -0.85
N ASN A 118 -7.87 14.23 -0.45
CA ASN A 118 -7.98 15.69 -0.58
C ASN A 118 -7.58 16.18 -1.99
N ASN A 119 -6.67 15.49 -2.67
CA ASN A 119 -6.20 15.85 -4.00
C ASN A 119 -5.93 14.62 -4.88
N ARG A 120 -6.91 14.28 -5.72
CA ARG A 120 -6.83 13.14 -6.63
C ARG A 120 -5.72 13.25 -7.66
N ARG A 121 -5.27 14.46 -8.01
CA ARG A 121 -4.19 14.66 -9.00
C ARG A 121 -2.83 14.20 -8.50
N LYS A 122 -2.66 14.09 -7.17
CA LYS A 122 -1.42 13.62 -6.53
C LYS A 122 -1.37 12.10 -6.42
N LEU A 123 -2.48 11.42 -6.69
CA LEU A 123 -2.57 9.98 -6.84
C LEU A 123 -2.52 9.64 -8.34
N GLY A 124 -1.89 8.52 -8.66
CA GLY A 124 -1.75 8.04 -10.04
C GLY A 124 -2.20 6.60 -10.17
N VAL A 125 -2.71 6.25 -11.35
CA VAL A 125 -2.92 4.88 -11.76
C VAL A 125 -2.29 4.68 -13.12
N LEU A 126 -1.52 3.61 -13.27
CA LEU A 126 -1.04 3.12 -14.55
C LEU A 126 -1.76 1.80 -14.81
N SER A 127 -2.53 1.74 -15.89
CA SER A 127 -3.35 0.59 -16.27
C SER A 127 -2.93 0.03 -17.63
N GLY A 128 -3.20 -1.25 -17.86
CA GLY A 128 -2.89 -1.92 -19.13
C GLY A 128 -1.44 -2.39 -19.25
N ILE A 129 -0.82 -2.69 -18.10
CA ILE A 129 0.50 -3.33 -18.06
C ILE A 129 0.31 -4.82 -18.33
N SER A 130 1.01 -5.34 -19.35
CA SER A 130 1.00 -6.76 -19.74
C SER A 130 2.36 -7.39 -19.52
#